data_AF-H1SHS3-F1
#
_entry.id   AF-H1SHS3-F1
#
_cell.length_a   1.000
_cell.length_b   1.000
_cell.length_c   1.000
_cell.angle_alpha   90.00
_cell.angle_beta   90.00
_cell.angle_gamma   90.00
#
_symmetry.space_group_name_H-M   'P 1'
#
loop_
_entity.id
_entity.type
_entity.pdbx_description
1 polymer ?
#
loop_
_entity_poly.entity_id
_entity_poly.type
_entity_poly.pdbx_seq_one_letter_code
_entity_poly.pdbx_strand_id
1 'polypeptide(L)'
;MDALKSMGTYLRTLQTFSLHSSTTTDQILDNGQKVQFEGSVDYRVRRPNALRADIHSDRVQRSFYFDGKTLTQYAPRMHFYGIVNAPPTIAELFGVLSEKYGVDLPLTDLFYWGTNQERVDEVKSAAYIGPAYVGGIDCDHYAFRQQDVDWQVWIQRGQKPLRNRYRSSW
;
A
#
# COMPACT_ATOMS: atom_id res chain seq x y z
N MET A 1 -11.16 7.49 11.04
CA MET A 1 -10.20 8.31 10.28
C MET A 1 -8.94 8.62 11.07
N ASP A 2 -9.02 8.94 12.36
CA ASP A 2 -7.85 9.32 13.18
C ASP A 2 -6.72 8.29 13.23
N ALA A 3 -7.06 6.98 13.19
CA ALA A 3 -6.06 5.91 13.14
C ALA A 3 -5.20 5.96 11.87
N LEU A 4 -5.81 6.21 10.70
CA LEU A 4 -5.08 6.35 9.43
C LEU A 4 -4.19 7.59 9.44
N LYS A 5 -4.71 8.72 9.95
CA LYS A 5 -3.96 9.97 10.09
C LYS A 5 -2.78 9.82 11.05
N SER A 6 -2.96 9.10 12.16
CA SER A 6 -1.91 8.82 13.14
C SER A 6 -0.80 7.97 12.53
N MET A 7 -1.15 6.90 11.80
CA MET A 7 -0.20 6.08 11.06
C MET A 7 0.55 6.88 9.99
N GLY A 8 -0.16 7.64 9.15
CA GLY A 8 0.47 8.48 8.12
C GLY A 8 1.40 9.53 8.72
N THR A 9 0.99 10.17 9.81
CA THR A 9 1.83 11.12 10.56
C THR A 9 3.07 10.46 11.12
N TYR A 10 2.95 9.27 11.73
CA TYR A 10 4.10 8.51 12.22
C TYR A 10 5.08 8.18 11.10
N LEU A 11 4.61 7.64 9.97
CA LEU A 11 5.45 7.30 8.81
C LEU A 11 6.16 8.51 8.20
N ARG A 12 5.60 9.72 8.33
CA ARG A 12 6.25 10.96 7.89
C ARG A 12 7.38 11.41 8.80
N THR A 13 7.37 11.03 10.08
CA THR A 13 8.50 11.32 10.99
C THR A 13 9.76 10.53 10.64
N LEU A 14 9.62 9.43 9.91
CA LEU A 14 10.70 8.51 9.59
C LEU A 14 11.42 8.92 8.30
N GLN A 15 12.72 9.21 8.40
CA GLN A 15 13.59 9.44 7.24
C GLN A 15 13.93 8.14 6.52
N THR A 16 14.13 7.06 7.27
CA THR A 16 14.39 5.71 6.74
C THR A 16 13.52 4.71 7.47
N PHE A 17 12.83 3.85 6.74
CA PHE A 17 11.99 2.81 7.32
C PHE A 17 11.80 1.64 6.36
N SER A 18 11.39 0.51 6.95
CA SER A 18 10.90 -0.65 6.22
C SER A 18 9.50 -1.01 6.68
N LEU A 19 8.69 -1.52 5.77
CA LEU A 19 7.34 -1.98 6.06
C LEU A 19 7.13 -3.30 5.34
N HIS A 20 6.65 -4.30 6.09
CA HIS A 20 6.11 -5.53 5.53
C HIS A 20 4.60 -5.50 5.74
N SER A 21 3.83 -5.89 4.72
CA SER A 21 2.39 -6.04 4.85
C SER A 21 1.92 -7.22 4.01
N SER A 22 1.12 -8.09 4.63
CA SER A 22 0.36 -9.08 3.89
C SER A 22 -0.85 -8.42 3.22
N THR A 23 -1.16 -8.84 2.01
CA THR A 23 -2.28 -8.34 1.21
C THR A 23 -3.21 -9.49 0.87
N THR A 24 -4.51 -9.25 0.97
CA THR A 24 -5.54 -10.16 0.48
C THR A 24 -6.46 -9.41 -0.45
N THR A 25 -6.67 -9.90 -1.66
CA THR A 25 -7.59 -9.29 -2.61
C THR A 25 -8.65 -10.30 -3.01
N ASP A 26 -9.91 -9.95 -2.81
CA ASP A 26 -11.02 -10.73 -3.31
C ASP A 26 -11.47 -10.16 -4.66
N GLN A 27 -11.67 -11.04 -5.63
CA GLN A 27 -12.18 -10.72 -6.97
C GLN A 27 -13.41 -11.58 -7.28
N ILE A 28 -14.45 -10.97 -7.84
CA ILE A 28 -15.60 -11.67 -8.41
C ILE A 28 -15.26 -12.01 -9.87
N LEU A 29 -15.26 -13.29 -10.21
CA LEU A 29 -15.08 -13.77 -11.57
C LEU A 29 -16.36 -13.59 -12.40
N ASP A 30 -16.26 -13.70 -13.73
CA ASP A 30 -17.39 -13.56 -14.67
C ASP A 30 -18.56 -14.51 -14.37
N ASN A 31 -18.29 -15.65 -13.73
CA ASN A 31 -19.29 -16.63 -13.30
C ASN A 31 -19.91 -16.33 -11.92
N GLY A 32 -19.59 -15.18 -11.32
CA GLY A 32 -20.05 -14.76 -9.99
C GLY A 32 -19.27 -15.37 -8.82
N GLN A 33 -18.26 -16.21 -9.08
CA GLN A 33 -17.46 -16.81 -8.02
C GLN A 33 -16.51 -15.78 -7.39
N LYS A 34 -16.53 -15.69 -6.07
CA LYS A 34 -15.54 -14.92 -5.30
C LYS A 34 -14.26 -15.74 -5.10
N VAL A 35 -13.15 -15.25 -5.63
CA VAL A 35 -11.83 -15.85 -5.49
C VAL A 35 -10.92 -14.92 -4.71
N GLN A 36 -10.19 -15.48 -3.75
CA GLN A 36 -9.23 -14.77 -2.93
C GLN A 36 -7.82 -14.98 -3.49
N PHE A 37 -7.04 -13.91 -3.55
CA PHE A 37 -5.61 -13.94 -3.84
C PHE A 37 -4.83 -13.41 -2.66
N GLU A 38 -3.77 -14.12 -2.29
CA GLU A 38 -2.88 -13.71 -1.22
C GLU A 38 -1.57 -13.16 -1.78
N GLY A 39 -0.95 -12.28 -1.01
CA GLY A 39 0.34 -11.73 -1.34
C GLY A 39 0.95 -10.97 -0.18
N SER A 40 2.10 -10.38 -0.46
CA SER A 40 2.82 -9.50 0.43
C SER A 40 3.48 -8.39 -0.37
N VAL A 41 3.74 -7.29 0.34
CA VAL A 41 4.60 -6.23 -0.15
C VAL A 41 5.61 -5.83 0.91
N ASP A 42 6.85 -5.71 0.47
CA ASP A 42 7.98 -5.26 1.28
C ASP A 42 8.47 -3.92 0.74
N TYR A 43 8.33 -2.88 1.55
CA TYR A 43 8.87 -1.56 1.27
C TYR A 43 10.16 -1.33 2.05
N ARG A 44 11.15 -0.74 1.37
CA ARG A 44 12.32 -0.11 1.97
C ARG A 44 12.40 1.31 1.46
N VAL A 45 12.37 2.28 2.36
CA VAL A 45 12.23 3.70 2.02
C VAL A 45 13.34 4.48 2.70
N ARG A 46 13.99 5.35 1.93
CA ARG A 46 14.82 6.45 2.42
C ARG A 46 14.35 7.73 1.73
N ARG A 47 13.76 8.64 2.50
CA ARG A 47 13.25 9.91 2.00
C ARG A 47 14.39 10.85 1.57
N PRO A 48 14.12 11.78 0.65
CA PRO A 48 12.88 11.93 -0.11
C PRO A 48 12.80 11.04 -1.35
N ASN A 49 13.87 10.34 -1.72
CA ASN A 49 14.11 9.96 -3.12
C ASN A 49 14.62 8.52 -3.35
N ALA A 50 14.58 7.64 -2.36
CA ALA A 50 14.96 6.23 -2.56
C ALA A 50 13.88 5.29 -2.03
N LEU A 51 13.39 4.42 -2.92
CA LEU A 51 12.35 3.44 -2.59
C LEU A 51 12.65 2.13 -3.29
N ARG A 52 12.46 1.04 -2.55
CA ARG A 52 12.32 -0.31 -3.11
C ARG A 52 11.00 -0.90 -2.65
N ALA A 53 10.23 -1.45 -3.58
CA ALA A 53 9.02 -2.22 -3.30
C ALA A 53 9.14 -3.59 -3.94
N ASP A 54 9.09 -4.65 -3.15
CA ASP A 54 9.03 -6.03 -3.62
C ASP A 54 7.60 -6.54 -3.41
N ILE A 55 6.91 -6.92 -4.50
CA ILE A 55 5.53 -7.41 -4.49
C ILE A 55 5.55 -8.88 -4.88
N HIS A 56 4.94 -9.71 -4.04
CA HIS A 56 4.78 -11.14 -4.27
C HIS A 56 3.34 -11.56 -4.02
N SER A 57 2.71 -12.22 -4.99
CA SER A 57 1.39 -12.82 -4.84
C SER A 57 1.29 -14.04 -5.75
N ASP A 58 0.17 -14.76 -5.64
CA ASP A 58 -0.13 -15.89 -6.52
C ASP A 58 -0.04 -15.50 -8.00
N ARG A 59 -0.41 -14.26 -8.32
CA ARG A 59 -0.50 -13.75 -9.71
C ARG A 59 0.67 -12.86 -10.12
N VAL A 60 1.37 -12.22 -9.19
CA VAL A 60 2.34 -11.16 -9.47
C VAL A 60 3.64 -11.41 -8.73
N GLN A 61 4.76 -11.25 -9.44
CA GLN A 61 6.08 -11.13 -8.82
C GLN A 61 6.80 -9.97 -9.49
N ARG A 62 6.92 -8.84 -8.79
CA ARG A 62 7.47 -7.59 -9.32
C ARG A 62 8.29 -6.88 -8.25
N SER A 63 9.39 -6.27 -8.68
CA SER A 63 10.17 -5.35 -7.84
C SER A 63 10.25 -3.99 -8.50
N PHE A 64 10.17 -2.94 -7.70
CA PHE A 64 10.34 -1.56 -8.11
C PHE A 64 11.53 -0.94 -7.38
N TYR A 65 12.34 -0.17 -8.10
CA TYR A 65 13.52 0.51 -7.59
C TYR A 65 13.47 1.96 -8.05
N PHE A 66 13.50 2.89 -7.11
CA PHE A 66 13.54 4.32 -7.37
C PHE A 66 14.77 4.91 -6.70
N ASP A 67 15.54 5.68 -7.47
CA ASP A 67 16.82 6.27 -7.05
C ASP A 67 16.81 7.81 -7.02
N GLY A 68 15.64 8.43 -7.22
CA GLY A 68 15.48 9.88 -7.26
C GLY A 68 15.58 10.47 -8.66
N LYS A 69 15.78 9.63 -9.69
CA LYS A 69 15.87 10.04 -11.09
C LYS A 69 15.12 9.11 -12.02
N THR A 70 15.16 7.81 -11.71
CA THR A 70 14.57 6.76 -12.52
C THR A 70 13.79 5.79 -11.65
N LEU A 71 12.68 5.31 -12.20
CA LEU A 71 11.98 4.14 -11.67
C LEU A 71 12.29 2.95 -12.56
N THR A 72 12.84 1.90 -11.97
CA THR A 72 13.03 0.60 -12.60
C THR A 72 11.98 -0.37 -12.09
N GLN A 73 11.28 -1.03 -13.01
CA GLN A 73 10.43 -2.18 -12.73
C GLN A 73 11.15 -3.44 -13.19
N TYR A 74 11.15 -4.47 -12.36
CA TYR A 74 11.61 -5.81 -12.70
C TYR A 74 10.49 -6.82 -12.49
N ALA A 75 10.18 -7.61 -13.51
CA ALA A 75 9.11 -8.60 -13.52
C ALA A 75 9.66 -9.97 -13.97
N PRO A 76 10.29 -10.75 -13.07
CA PRO A 76 11.02 -11.96 -13.41
C PRO A 76 10.16 -13.04 -14.09
N ARG A 77 8.90 -13.20 -13.66
CA ARG A 77 7.97 -14.18 -14.27
C ARG A 77 7.66 -13.89 -15.75
N MET A 78 7.86 -12.65 -16.18
CA MET A 78 7.66 -12.21 -17.56
C MET A 78 8.98 -12.05 -18.32
N HIS A 79 10.13 -12.35 -17.67
CA HIS A 79 11.47 -12.05 -18.19
C HIS A 79 11.61 -10.59 -18.68
N PHE A 80 11.01 -9.66 -17.94
CA PHE A 80 10.87 -8.27 -18.35
C PHE A 80 11.46 -7.30 -17.33
N TYR A 81 12.07 -6.22 -17.80
CA TYR A 81 12.34 -5.03 -17.01
C TYR A 81 12.04 -3.77 -17.83
N GLY A 82 11.65 -2.71 -17.14
CA GLY A 82 11.37 -1.40 -17.72
C GLY A 82 11.98 -0.29 -16.88
N ILE A 83 12.45 0.76 -17.51
CA ILE A 83 13.03 1.93 -16.85
C ILE A 83 12.35 3.17 -17.39
N VAL A 84 11.93 4.07 -16.50
CA VAL A 84 11.35 5.35 -16.86
C VAL A 84 12.01 6.47 -16.05
N ASN A 85 12.09 7.66 -16.65
CA ASN A 85 12.44 8.87 -15.92
C ASN A 85 11.35 9.15 -14.89
N ALA A 86 11.78 9.54 -13.69
CA ALA A 86 10.92 9.80 -12.56
C ALA A 86 11.24 11.18 -11.96
N PRO A 87 10.25 11.82 -11.32
CA PRO A 87 10.47 13.07 -10.59
C PRO A 87 11.40 12.86 -9.39
N PRO A 88 11.93 13.92 -8.77
CA PRO A 88 12.99 13.81 -7.77
C PRO A 88 12.55 13.23 -6.42
N THR A 89 11.24 13.15 -6.13
CA THR A 89 10.74 12.67 -4.83
C THR A 89 9.78 11.49 -4.95
N ILE A 90 9.71 10.68 -3.90
CA ILE A 90 8.75 9.56 -3.77
C ILE A 90 7.30 10.06 -3.84
N ALA A 91 7.03 11.24 -3.28
CA ALA A 91 5.68 11.82 -3.30
C ALA A 91 5.23 12.11 -4.74
N GLU A 92 6.08 12.74 -5.54
CA GLU A 92 5.79 13.01 -6.95
C GLU A 92 5.78 11.72 -7.79
N LEU A 93 6.64 10.75 -7.46
CA LEU A 93 6.73 9.47 -8.16
C LEU A 93 5.38 8.76 -8.21
N PHE A 94 4.68 8.68 -7.07
CA PHE A 94 3.39 7.99 -7.01
C PHE A 94 2.30 8.70 -7.84
N GLY A 95 2.33 10.04 -7.90
CA GLY A 95 1.45 10.80 -8.80
C GLY A 95 1.70 10.43 -10.27
N VAL A 96 2.96 10.42 -10.70
CA VAL A 96 3.34 10.04 -12.07
C VAL A 96 2.98 8.59 -12.40
N LEU A 97 3.18 7.66 -11.46
CA LEU A 97 2.86 6.25 -11.67
C LEU A 97 1.38 6.01 -11.94
N SER A 98 0.50 6.66 -11.16
CA SER A 98 -0.94 6.53 -11.31
C SER A 98 -1.41 7.25 -12.58
N GLU A 99 -1.08 8.53 -12.74
CA GLU A 99 -1.61 9.37 -13.84
C GLU A 99 -1.09 8.97 -15.22
N LYS A 100 0.20 8.63 -15.34
CA LYS A 100 0.84 8.40 -16.65
C LYS A 100 0.87 6.94 -17.05
N TYR A 101 1.00 6.04 -16.08
CA TYR A 101 1.25 4.62 -16.35
C TYR A 101 0.11 3.71 -15.89
N GLY A 102 -0.90 4.24 -15.16
CA GLY A 102 -1.97 3.43 -14.58
C GLY A 102 -1.45 2.36 -13.62
N VAL A 103 -0.30 2.62 -12.99
CA VAL A 103 0.35 1.69 -12.06
C VAL A 103 0.08 2.17 -10.64
N ASP A 104 -0.84 1.51 -9.95
CA ASP A 104 -1.02 1.69 -8.53
C ASP A 104 -0.19 0.66 -7.78
N LEU A 105 0.84 1.12 -7.08
CA LEU A 105 1.57 0.25 -6.16
C LEU A 105 0.66 -0.02 -4.94
N PRO A 106 0.62 -1.27 -4.42
CA PRO A 106 -0.09 -1.53 -3.20
C PRO A 106 0.41 -0.58 -2.11
N LEU A 107 -0.50 -0.09 -1.28
CA LEU A 107 -0.14 0.67 -0.08
C LEU A 107 0.38 2.09 -0.31
N THR A 108 0.24 2.65 -1.52
CA THR A 108 0.57 4.05 -1.85
C THR A 108 -0.12 5.07 -0.95
N ASP A 109 -1.36 4.79 -0.51
CA ASP A 109 -2.10 5.67 0.40
C ASP A 109 -1.36 5.97 1.71
N LEU A 110 -0.45 5.10 2.16
CA LEU A 110 0.39 5.38 3.33
C LEU A 110 1.25 6.62 3.17
N PHE A 111 1.62 6.93 1.94
CA PHE A 111 2.47 8.06 1.63
C PHE A 111 1.66 9.34 1.44
N TYR A 112 0.35 9.21 1.20
CA TYR A 112 -0.59 10.33 1.09
C TYR A 112 -1.31 10.64 2.40
N TRP A 113 -1.51 9.67 3.30
CA TRP A 113 -2.12 9.92 4.61
C TRP A 113 -1.30 10.90 5.46
N GLY A 114 -1.96 11.94 5.97
CA GLY A 114 -1.38 13.11 6.62
C GLY A 114 -1.07 14.29 5.69
N THR A 115 -1.50 14.26 4.42
CA THR A 115 -1.22 15.30 3.39
C THR A 115 -2.50 15.78 2.71
N ASN A 116 -2.41 16.86 1.93
CA ASN A 116 -3.53 17.35 1.12
C ASN A 116 -3.93 16.40 -0.03
N GLN A 117 -3.18 15.32 -0.24
CA GLN A 117 -3.46 14.26 -1.23
C GLN A 117 -4.19 13.06 -0.59
N GLU A 118 -4.59 13.16 0.67
CA GLU A 118 -5.45 12.19 1.35
C GLU A 118 -6.76 11.97 0.58
N ARG A 119 -6.97 10.77 0.01
CA ARG A 119 -8.25 10.36 -0.61
C ARG A 119 -9.30 9.94 0.43
N VAL A 120 -9.29 10.59 1.59
CA VAL A 120 -10.21 10.32 2.71
C VAL A 120 -11.65 10.65 2.34
N ASP A 121 -11.84 11.62 1.44
CA ASP A 121 -13.16 12.08 0.98
C ASP A 121 -13.92 11.02 0.17
N GLU A 122 -13.22 10.02 -0.37
CA GLU A 122 -13.86 8.92 -1.11
C GLU A 122 -14.47 7.86 -0.18
N VAL A 123 -14.12 7.88 1.11
CA VAL A 123 -14.63 6.94 2.11
C VAL A 123 -16.05 7.32 2.51
N LYS A 124 -17.01 6.47 2.14
CA LYS A 124 -18.42 6.61 2.47
C LYS A 124 -18.73 6.23 3.91
N SER A 125 -18.04 5.21 4.44
CA SER A 125 -18.16 4.84 5.85
C SER A 125 -16.89 4.16 6.38
N ALA A 126 -16.70 4.26 7.69
CA ALA A 126 -15.59 3.64 8.40
C ALA A 126 -16.10 3.05 9.73
N ALA A 127 -15.61 1.87 10.08
CA ALA A 127 -15.94 1.17 11.32
C ALA A 127 -14.66 0.67 12.01
N TYR A 128 -14.60 0.84 13.33
CA TYR A 128 -13.67 0.11 14.17
C TYR A 128 -14.28 -1.25 14.49
N ILE A 129 -13.60 -2.32 14.09
CA ILE A 129 -14.07 -3.69 14.28
C ILE A 129 -13.66 -4.22 15.64
N GLY A 130 -12.42 -3.92 16.08
CA GLY A 130 -11.93 -4.36 17.38
C GLY A 130 -10.43 -4.69 17.41
N PRO A 131 -9.94 -5.18 18.56
CA PRO A 131 -8.63 -5.81 18.68
C PRO A 131 -8.45 -6.96 17.69
N ALA A 132 -7.23 -7.14 17.20
CA ALA A 132 -6.82 -8.27 16.38
C ALA A 132 -5.37 -8.64 16.66
N TYR A 133 -4.99 -9.87 16.30
CA TYR A 133 -3.62 -10.36 16.40
C TYR A 133 -3.17 -10.84 15.02
N VAL A 134 -2.13 -10.20 14.46
CA VAL A 134 -1.68 -10.44 13.08
C VAL A 134 -0.18 -10.68 13.07
N GLY A 135 0.24 -11.88 12.66
CA GLY A 135 1.66 -12.21 12.48
C GLY A 135 2.50 -12.02 13.75
N GLY A 136 1.92 -12.29 14.93
CA GLY A 136 2.59 -12.10 16.21
C GLY A 136 2.43 -10.72 16.85
N ILE A 137 1.69 -9.80 16.21
CA ILE A 137 1.60 -8.39 16.61
C ILE A 137 0.16 -8.01 16.95
N ASP A 138 -0.02 -7.31 18.07
CA ASP A 138 -1.29 -6.73 18.49
C ASP A 138 -1.67 -5.54 17.58
N CYS A 139 -2.86 -5.61 17.00
CA CYS A 139 -3.39 -4.63 16.07
C CYS A 139 -4.80 -4.17 16.44
N ASP A 140 -5.19 -3.01 15.92
CA ASP A 140 -6.57 -2.59 15.77
C ASP A 140 -7.04 -2.84 14.34
N HIS A 141 -8.24 -3.42 14.22
CA HIS A 141 -8.87 -3.72 12.93
C HIS A 141 -9.93 -2.67 12.59
N TYR A 142 -9.81 -2.12 11.37
CA TYR A 142 -10.73 -1.14 10.83
C TYR A 142 -11.25 -1.61 9.46
N ALA A 143 -12.52 -1.33 9.19
CA ALA A 143 -13.17 -1.56 7.91
C ALA A 143 -13.66 -0.24 7.31
N PHE A 144 -13.57 -0.13 5.98
CA PHE A 144 -13.89 1.06 5.22
C PHE A 144 -14.66 0.68 3.96
N ARG A 145 -15.59 1.55 3.57
CA ARG A 145 -16.38 1.42 2.34
C ARG A 145 -16.21 2.65 1.47
N GLN A 146 -15.95 2.43 0.20
CA GLN A 146 -15.93 3.45 -0.86
C GLN A 146 -17.01 3.12 -1.89
N GLN A 147 -16.98 3.77 -3.06
CA GLN A 147 -17.99 3.54 -4.09
C GLN A 147 -17.99 2.10 -4.61
N ASP A 148 -16.80 1.60 -4.99
CA ASP A 148 -16.67 0.32 -5.69
C ASP A 148 -15.82 -0.70 -4.91
N VAL A 149 -15.38 -0.37 -3.69
CA VAL A 149 -14.49 -1.23 -2.90
C VAL A 149 -14.78 -1.15 -1.41
N ASP A 150 -14.79 -2.32 -0.78
CA ASP A 150 -14.68 -2.48 0.67
C ASP A 150 -13.25 -2.88 1.01
N TRP A 151 -12.63 -2.20 1.97
CA TRP A 151 -11.28 -2.51 2.39
C TRP A 151 -11.10 -2.49 3.91
N GLN A 152 -10.13 -3.26 4.36
CA GLN A 152 -9.82 -3.48 5.76
C GLN A 152 -8.33 -3.28 6.00
N VAL A 153 -8.00 -2.79 7.19
CA VAL A 153 -6.63 -2.54 7.63
C VAL A 153 -6.44 -2.94 9.08
N TRP A 154 -5.27 -3.52 9.34
CA TRP A 154 -4.79 -3.85 10.68
C TRP A 154 -3.59 -2.99 11.01
N ILE A 155 -3.74 -2.12 12.00
CA ILE A 155 -2.71 -1.16 12.43
C ILE A 155 -2.17 -1.61 13.78
N GLN A 156 -0.86 -1.74 13.90
CA GLN A 156 -0.17 -2.10 15.14
C GLN A 156 -0.54 -1.14 16.28
N ARG A 157 -0.81 -1.71 17.47
CA ARG A 157 -1.04 -0.94 18.69
C ARG A 157 0.25 -0.40 19.27
N GLY A 158 0.16 0.74 19.95
CA GLY A 158 1.27 1.38 20.65
C GLY A 158 1.93 2.51 19.85
N GLN A 159 3.19 2.80 20.16
CA GLN A 159 3.89 4.01 19.66
C GLN A 159 4.32 3.93 18.19
N LYS A 160 4.20 2.75 17.55
CA LYS A 160 4.59 2.53 16.15
C LYS A 160 3.39 1.98 15.37
N PRO A 161 2.41 2.83 15.04
CA PRO A 161 1.19 2.41 14.34
C PRO A 161 1.48 2.08 12.88
N LEU A 162 2.19 0.98 12.63
CA LEU A 162 2.47 0.45 11.30
C LEU A 162 1.32 -0.43 10.83
N ARG A 163 1.07 -0.46 9.52
CA ARG A 163 0.11 -1.40 8.94
C ARG A 163 0.74 -2.78 8.79
N ASN A 164 0.07 -3.80 9.33
CA ASN A 164 0.54 -5.18 9.24
C ASN A 164 -0.18 -5.99 8.16
N ARG A 165 -1.46 -5.67 7.92
CA ARG A 165 -2.28 -6.34 6.91
C ARG A 165 -3.20 -5.36 6.22
N TYR A 166 -3.48 -5.66 4.96
CA TYR A 166 -4.47 -4.99 4.13
C TYR A 166 -5.34 -6.03 3.42
N ARG A 167 -6.64 -5.78 3.34
CA ARG A 167 -7.57 -6.57 2.52
C ARG A 167 -8.46 -5.65 1.71
N SER A 168 -8.69 -5.99 0.44
CA SER A 168 -9.65 -5.32 -0.44
C SER A 168 -10.62 -6.34 -1.03
N SER A 169 -11.88 -5.96 -1.17
CA SER A 169 -12.91 -6.74 -1.86
C SER A 169 -13.61 -5.82 -2.86
N TRP A 170 -13.55 -6.23 -4.13
CA TRP A 170 -14.25 -5.61 -5.26
C TRP A 170 -15.48 -6.43 -5.64
#